data_AF-A0A4T0WHM8-F1
#
_entry.id   AF-A0A4T0WHM8-F1
#
_cell.length_a   1.000
_cell.length_b   1.000
_cell.length_c   1.000
_cell.angle_alpha   90.00
_cell.angle_beta   90.00
_cell.angle_gamma   90.00
#
_symmetry.space_group_name_H-M   'P 1'
#
loop_
_entity.id
_entity.type
_entity.pdbx_description
1 polymer ?
#
loop_
_entity_poly.entity_id
_entity_poly.type
_entity_poly.pdbx_seq_one_letter_code
_entity_poly.pdbx_strand_id
1 'polypeptide(L)'
;MTYEQWQKSTRPKIQGTMNLHNHMPSNLDFFILLSSITCVIGNAAQSNYAAGNTFEDALAHFRRSQGLAATAIDVGLVTDSAHFTGDFDMNAYFQISSGGYGWANG
;
A
#
# COMPACT_ATOMS: atom_id res chain seq x y z
N MET A 1 15.08 9.68 -1.47
CA MET A 1 14.94 8.31 -0.95
C MET A 1 16.18 7.51 -1.33
N THR A 2 16.86 6.89 -0.36
CA THR A 2 18.00 6.00 -0.62
C THR A 2 17.52 4.61 -1.01
N TYR A 3 18.42 3.80 -1.59
CA TYR A 3 18.12 2.41 -1.95
C TYR A 3 17.75 1.57 -0.71
N GLU A 4 18.44 1.77 0.41
CA GLU A 4 18.13 1.07 1.66
C GLU A 4 16.73 1.42 2.18
N GLN A 5 16.35 2.71 2.15
CA GLN A 5 15.00 3.16 2.52
C GLN A 5 13.92 2.57 1.60
N TRP A 6 14.21 2.48 0.30
CA TRP A 6 13.34 1.82 -0.67
C TRP A 6 13.14 0.34 -0.32
N GLN A 7 14.23 -0.40 -0.13
CA GLN A 7 14.18 -1.82 0.18
C GLN A 7 13.47 -2.10 1.50
N LYS A 8 13.72 -1.28 2.52
CA LYS A 8 13.06 -1.42 3.82
C LYS A 8 11.53 -1.32 3.71
N SER A 9 11.04 -0.41 2.87
CA SER A 9 9.60 -0.24 2.66
C SER A 9 8.98 -1.31 1.75
N THR A 10 9.70 -1.75 0.71
CA THR A 10 9.14 -2.61 -0.34
C THR A 10 9.30 -4.09 -0.06
N ARG A 11 10.38 -4.52 0.61
CA ARG A 11 10.65 -5.95 0.85
C ARG A 11 9.51 -6.69 1.56
N PRO A 12 8.85 -6.14 2.60
CA PRO A 12 7.74 -6.83 3.25
C PRO A 12 6.59 -7.13 2.28
N LYS A 13 6.25 -6.17 1.41
CA LYS A 13 5.12 -6.26 0.47
C LYS A 13 5.43 -7.01 -0.82
N ILE A 14 6.67 -6.93 -1.30
CA ILE A 14 7.07 -7.61 -2.53
C ILE A 14 7.53 -9.03 -2.21
N GLN A 15 8.62 -9.15 -1.46
CA GLN A 15 9.23 -10.45 -1.18
C GLN A 15 8.35 -11.27 -0.23
N GLY A 16 7.77 -10.64 0.80
CA GLY A 16 6.88 -11.34 1.73
C GLY A 16 5.71 -11.97 1.00
N THR A 17 5.04 -11.21 0.14
CA THR A 17 3.84 -11.68 -0.57
C THR A 17 4.17 -12.69 -1.66
N MET A 18 5.32 -12.58 -2.33
CA MET A 18 5.81 -13.63 -3.23
C MET A 18 6.12 -14.92 -2.48
N ASN A 19 6.70 -14.84 -1.28
CA ASN A 19 6.95 -16.03 -0.47
C ASN A 19 5.62 -16.72 -0.12
N LEU A 20 4.59 -15.95 0.26
CA LEU A 20 3.25 -16.49 0.52
C LEU A 20 2.66 -17.13 -0.75
N HIS A 21 2.76 -16.48 -1.91
CA HIS A 21 2.27 -17.04 -3.16
C HIS A 21 2.92 -18.38 -3.51
N ASN A 22 4.23 -18.51 -3.31
CA ASN A 22 5.00 -19.69 -3.68
C ASN A 22 4.82 -20.87 -2.72
N HIS A 23 4.49 -20.62 -1.45
CA HIS A 23 4.49 -21.67 -0.40
C HIS A 23 3.11 -21.97 0.17
N MET A 24 2.10 -21.14 -0.09
CA MET A 24 0.74 -21.43 0.37
C MET A 24 0.06 -22.46 -0.52
N PRO A 25 -0.82 -23.31 0.05
CA PRO A 25 -1.58 -24.27 -0.72
C PRO A 25 -2.52 -23.58 -1.72
N SER A 26 -2.85 -24.26 -2.81
CA SER A 26 -3.68 -23.70 -3.88
C SER A 26 -5.18 -23.66 -3.54
N ASN A 27 -5.63 -24.46 -2.57
CA ASN A 27 -7.03 -24.61 -2.18
C ASN A 27 -7.41 -23.74 -0.95
N LEU A 28 -6.79 -22.58 -0.78
CA LEU A 28 -7.18 -21.63 0.26
C LEU A 28 -8.57 -21.05 -0.03
N ASP A 29 -9.40 -20.94 1.01
CA ASP A 29 -10.66 -20.19 0.92
C ASP A 29 -10.41 -18.68 0.75
N PHE A 30 -9.34 -18.17 1.37
CA PHE A 30 -9.00 -16.75 1.36
C PHE A 30 -7.50 -16.51 1.24
N PHE A 31 -7.13 -15.53 0.42
CA PHE A 31 -5.79 -14.97 0.34
C PHE A 31 -5.96 -13.45 0.23
N ILE A 32 -5.87 -12.75 1.36
CA ILE A 32 -6.19 -11.33 1.45
C ILE A 32 -4.90 -10.52 1.59
N LEU A 33 -4.74 -9.52 0.72
CA LEU A 33 -3.62 -8.59 0.72
C LEU A 33 -4.12 -7.20 1.10
N LEU A 34 -3.40 -6.53 1.98
CA LEU A 34 -3.71 -5.16 2.40
C LEU A 34 -2.83 -4.19 1.62
N SER A 35 -3.41 -3.67 0.54
CA SER A 35 -2.88 -2.58 -0.26
C SER A 35 -3.35 -1.23 0.31
N SER A 36 -3.22 -0.14 -0.44
CA SER A 36 -3.58 1.20 0.02
C SER A 36 -4.11 2.08 -1.10
N ILE A 37 -5.10 2.92 -0.78
CA ILE A 37 -5.65 3.92 -1.71
C ILE A 37 -4.58 4.88 -2.26
N THR A 38 -3.45 5.01 -1.58
CA THR A 38 -2.28 5.77 -2.05
C THR A 38 -1.75 5.33 -3.41
N CYS A 39 -1.99 4.09 -3.81
CA CYS A 39 -1.69 3.57 -5.15
C CYS A 39 -2.56 4.16 -6.24
N VAL A 40 -3.79 4.56 -5.90
CA VAL A 40 -4.79 5.05 -6.86
C VAL A 40 -4.66 6.56 -7.03
N ILE A 41 -4.46 7.29 -5.94
CA ILE A 41 -4.44 8.78 -5.96
C ILE A 41 -3.02 9.37 -6.06
N GLY A 42 -1.99 8.56 -5.80
CA GLY A 42 -0.60 9.01 -5.79
C GLY A 42 -0.26 9.89 -4.57
N ASN A 43 0.98 9.80 -4.10
CA ASN A 43 1.54 10.75 -3.14
C ASN A 43 3.02 10.93 -3.47
N ALA A 44 3.41 12.17 -3.82
CA ALA A 44 4.75 12.50 -4.31
C ALA A 44 5.89 12.11 -3.34
N ALA A 45 5.59 11.97 -2.04
CA ALA A 45 6.55 11.56 -1.02
C ALA A 45 6.59 10.04 -0.74
N GLN A 46 5.68 9.23 -1.30
CA GLN A 46 5.47 7.82 -0.92
C GLN A 46 5.60 6.83 -2.09
N SER A 47 6.50 7.09 -3.04
CA SER A 47 6.65 6.24 -4.23
C SER A 47 7.09 4.79 -3.92
N ASN A 48 7.87 4.56 -2.86
CA ASN A 48 8.21 3.22 -2.37
C ASN A 48 7.01 2.47 -1.76
N TYR A 49 6.19 3.17 -1.00
CA TYR A 49 4.98 2.61 -0.38
C TYR A 49 3.95 2.25 -1.45
N ALA A 50 3.68 3.18 -2.38
CA ALA A 50 2.81 2.95 -3.52
C ALA A 50 3.30 1.76 -4.37
N ALA A 51 4.62 1.66 -4.65
CA ALA A 51 5.16 0.54 -5.42
C ALA A 51 4.95 -0.83 -4.75
N GLY A 52 5.12 -0.92 -3.42
CA GLY A 52 4.88 -2.17 -2.69
C GLY A 52 3.42 -2.60 -2.69
N ASN A 53 2.50 -1.65 -2.53
CA ASN A 53 1.06 -1.89 -2.51
C ASN A 53 0.53 -2.23 -3.93
N THR A 54 0.95 -1.50 -4.97
CA THR A 54 0.58 -1.82 -6.37
C THR A 54 1.09 -3.19 -6.80
N PHE A 55 2.22 -3.65 -6.26
CA PHE A 55 2.68 -5.02 -6.46
C PHE A 55 1.69 -6.06 -5.89
N GLU A 56 1.14 -5.82 -4.70
CA GLU A 56 0.13 -6.68 -4.08
C GLU A 56 -1.17 -6.72 -4.89
N ASP A 57 -1.60 -5.57 -5.44
CA ASP A 57 -2.75 -5.50 -6.36
C ASP A 57 -2.50 -6.38 -7.60
N ALA A 58 -1.36 -6.19 -8.26
CA ALA A 58 -0.96 -6.95 -9.43
C ALA A 58 -0.85 -8.45 -9.14
N LEU A 59 -0.30 -8.83 -7.98
CA LEU A 59 -0.18 -10.22 -7.57
C LEU A 59 -1.56 -10.85 -7.31
N ALA A 60 -2.51 -10.11 -6.73
CA ALA A 60 -3.87 -10.60 -6.56
C ALA A 60 -4.55 -10.84 -7.91
N HIS A 61 -4.38 -9.93 -8.89
CA HIS A 61 -4.85 -10.14 -10.25
C HIS A 61 -4.21 -11.36 -10.91
N PHE A 62 -2.89 -11.53 -10.77
CA PHE A 62 -2.16 -12.67 -11.28
C PHE A 62 -2.65 -14.00 -10.69
N ARG A 63 -2.77 -14.09 -9.36
CA ARG A 63 -3.29 -15.28 -8.68
C ARG A 63 -4.69 -15.66 -9.16
N ARG A 64 -5.59 -14.68 -9.29
CA ARG A 64 -6.95 -14.93 -9.82
C ARG A 64 -6.92 -15.44 -11.26
N SER A 65 -6.01 -14.95 -12.10
CA SER A 65 -5.83 -15.43 -13.47
C SER A 65 -5.42 -16.92 -13.54
N GLN A 66 -4.84 -17.44 -12.47
CA GLN A 66 -4.47 -18.86 -12.31
C GLN A 66 -5.56 -19.69 -11.60
N GLY A 67 -6.74 -19.12 -11.33
CA GLY A 67 -7.81 -19.79 -10.60
C GLY A 67 -7.57 -19.91 -9.09
N LEU A 68 -6.57 -19.20 -8.55
CA LEU A 68 -6.27 -19.20 -7.12
C LEU A 68 -7.03 -18.08 -6.40
N ALA A 69 -7.43 -18.33 -5.16
CA ALA A 69 -8.01 -17.29 -4.31
C ALA A 69 -7.00 -16.13 -4.13
N ALA A 70 -7.48 -14.90 -4.34
CA ALA A 70 -6.80 -13.65 -3.98
C ALA A 70 -7.73 -12.42 -4.03
N THR A 71 -7.67 -11.60 -2.98
CA THR A 71 -8.30 -10.28 -2.91
C THR A 71 -7.29 -9.28 -2.36
N ALA A 72 -7.08 -8.17 -3.08
CA ALA A 72 -6.34 -7.03 -2.56
C ALA A 72 -7.36 -5.96 -2.12
N ILE A 73 -7.12 -5.35 -0.96
CA ILE A 73 -7.97 -4.30 -0.41
C ILE A 73 -7.14 -3.03 -0.32
N ASP A 74 -7.52 -2.00 -1.08
CA ASP A 74 -6.93 -0.67 -1.02
C ASP A 74 -7.44 0.08 0.21
N VAL A 75 -6.78 -0.14 1.35
CA VAL A 75 -7.21 0.45 2.62
C VAL A 75 -7.02 1.97 2.57
N GLY A 76 -8.08 2.69 2.93
CA GLY A 76 -8.08 4.14 3.14
C GLY A 76 -7.44 4.53 4.48
N LEU A 77 -7.66 5.76 4.90
CA LEU A 77 -7.16 6.24 6.20
C LEU A 77 -7.86 5.49 7.35
N VAL A 78 -7.09 4.95 8.29
CA VAL A 78 -7.60 4.27 9.49
C VAL A 78 -7.46 5.20 10.69
N THR A 79 -8.57 5.82 11.08
CA THR A 79 -8.61 6.92 12.07
C THR A 79 -8.28 6.51 13.50
N ASP A 80 -8.35 5.21 13.84
CA ASP A 80 -8.02 4.67 15.16
C ASP A 80 -6.60 4.06 15.22
N SER A 81 -5.82 4.18 14.13
CA SER A 81 -4.44 3.73 14.10
C SER A 81 -3.52 4.85 14.61
N ALA A 82 -2.78 4.57 15.68
CA ALA A 82 -1.97 5.52 16.47
C ALA A 82 -0.87 6.32 15.71
N HIS A 83 -0.76 6.19 14.38
CA HIS A 83 0.16 6.97 13.54
C HIS A 83 -0.35 8.37 13.18
N PHE A 84 -1.63 8.67 13.39
CA PHE A 84 -2.24 9.97 13.09
C PHE A 84 -2.83 10.60 14.37
N THR A 85 -1.97 11.07 15.28
CA THR A 85 -2.43 11.87 16.42
C THR A 85 -2.69 13.32 16.00
N GLY A 86 -3.96 13.64 15.77
CA GLY A 86 -4.50 15.00 15.58
C GLY A 86 -5.22 15.19 14.23
N ASP A 87 -6.46 15.69 14.27
CA ASP A 87 -7.36 16.18 13.19
C ASP A 87 -7.00 15.83 11.72
N PHE A 88 -6.58 14.59 11.45
CA PHE A 88 -6.13 14.14 10.14
C PHE A 88 -7.32 13.55 9.38
N ASP A 89 -8.04 14.45 8.70
CA ASP A 89 -9.16 14.16 7.81
C ASP A 89 -8.66 13.80 6.39
N MET A 90 -9.46 13.08 5.60
CA MET A 90 -9.29 12.95 4.14
C MET A 90 -8.94 14.27 3.44
N ASN A 91 -9.49 15.41 3.86
CA ASN A 91 -9.12 16.71 3.31
C ASN A 91 -7.63 17.05 3.51
N ALA A 92 -7.08 16.77 4.70
CA ALA A 92 -5.65 16.92 4.96
C ALA A 92 -4.81 15.94 4.12
N TYR A 93 -5.34 14.74 3.87
CA TYR A 93 -4.71 13.74 3.00
C TYR A 93 -4.61 14.22 1.54
N PHE A 94 -5.70 14.78 1.01
CA PHE A 94 -5.72 15.32 -0.34
C PHE A 94 -4.75 16.50 -0.51
N GLN A 95 -4.68 17.40 0.48
CA GLN A 95 -3.74 18.53 0.47
C GLN A 95 -2.26 18.08 0.38
N ILE A 96 -1.89 17.01 1.09
CA ILE A 96 -0.56 16.42 1.04
C ILE A 96 -0.31 15.75 -0.31
N SER A 97 -1.30 15.04 -0.85
CA SER A 97 -1.19 14.39 -2.17
C SER A 97 -1.10 15.37 -3.34
N SER A 98 -1.70 16.57 -3.21
CA SER A 98 -1.75 17.60 -4.26
C SER A 98 -0.53 18.52 -4.31
N GLY A 99 0.53 18.26 -3.53
CA GLY A 99 1.79 19.01 -3.60
C GLY A 99 1.76 20.41 -2.95
N GLY A 100 0.81 20.69 -2.07
CA GLY A 100 0.68 21.97 -1.38
C GLY A 100 1.70 22.16 -0.25
N TYR A 101 3.00 22.30 -0.56
CA TYR A 101 3.93 22.95 0.36
C TYR A 101 3.68 24.47 0.33
N GLY A 102 2.63 24.90 1.02
CA GLY A 102 2.42 26.29 1.37
C GLY A 102 3.35 26.66 2.50
N TRP A 103 4.46 27.32 2.19
CA TRP A 103 5.16 28.17 3.15
C TRP A 103 4.22 29.30 3.55
N ALA A 104 3.56 29.17 4.70
CA ALA A 104 2.91 30.29 5.36
C ALA A 104 2.84 30.08 6.87
N ASN A 105 3.59 30.93 7.56
CA ASN A 105 3.45 31.41 8.95
C ASN A 105 4.31 30.73 10.02
N GLY A 106 5.41 31.43 10.36
CA GLY A 106 6.25 31.23 11.53
C GLY A 106 7.67 31.73 11.29
#